data_AF-A0A412LR73-F1
#
_entry.id   AF-A0A412LR73-F1
#
_cell.length_a   1.000
_cell.length_b   1.000
_cell.length_c   1.000
_cell.angle_alpha   90.00
_cell.angle_beta   90.00
_cell.angle_gamma   90.00
#
_symmetry.space_group_name_H-M   'P 1'
#
loop_
_entity.id
_entity.type
_entity.pdbx_description
1 polymer ?
#
loop_
_entity_poly.entity_id
_entity_poly.type
_entity_poly.pdbx_seq_one_letter_code
_entity_poly.pdbx_strand_id
1 'polypeptide(L)' 'MEDYDDLVAKCQSGKINDLEFLLAQEDLAALYVADMQAEGVSPNAENAAEWLLKYENEHLYQ' A
#
# COMPACT_ATOMS: atom_id res chain seq x y z
N MET A 1 10.68 -2.31 11.67
CA MET A 1 9.26 -2.42 11.33
C MET A 1 8.54 -1.36 12.13
N GLU A 2 7.95 -0.36 11.47
CA GLU A 2 7.02 0.54 12.17
C GLU A 2 5.84 -0.29 12.70
N ASP A 3 5.28 0.12 13.83
CA ASP A 3 4.10 -0.53 14.40
C ASP A 3 2.91 -0.31 13.46
N TYR A 4 2.24 -1.39 13.07
CA TYR A 4 1.12 -1.33 12.13
C TYR A 4 -0.02 -0.44 12.65
N ASP A 5 -0.30 -0.47 13.96
CA ASP A 5 -1.35 0.35 14.55
C ASP A 5 -1.00 1.85 14.49
N ASP A 6 0.29 2.19 14.61
CA ASP A 6 0.77 3.56 14.45
C ASP A 6 0.70 4.02 12.98
N LEU A 7 1.02 3.15 12.02
CA LEU A 7 0.85 3.43 10.60
C LEU A 7 -0.61 3.69 10.23
N VAL A 8 -1.53 2.85 10.72
CA VAL A 8 -2.96 3.03 10.51
C VAL A 8 -3.44 4.36 11.10
N ALA A 9 -3.03 4.67 12.34
CA ALA A 9 -3.39 5.93 12.98
C ALA A 9 -2.85 7.16 12.20
N LYS A 10 -1.61 7.11 11.72
CA LYS A 10 -1.02 8.15 10.87
C LYS A 10 -1.82 8.33 9.57
N CYS A 11 -2.16 7.23 8.88
CA CYS A 11 -2.92 7.25 7.63
C CYS A 11 -4.33 7.83 7.83
N GLN A 12 -5.06 7.36 8.84
CA GLN A 12 -6.41 7.85 9.18
C GLN A 12 -6.41 9.33 9.61
N SER A 13 -5.33 9.80 10.25
CA SER A 13 -5.16 11.21 10.61
C SER A 13 -4.72 12.10 9.43
N GLY A 14 -4.47 11.53 8.25
CA GLY A 14 -3.98 12.23 7.07
C GLY A 14 -2.52 12.69 7.17
N LYS A 15 -1.74 12.16 8.12
CA LYS A 15 -0.31 12.48 8.27
C LYS A 15 0.55 11.82 7.22
N ILE A 16 0.11 10.66 6.74
CA ILE A 16 0.70 9.93 5.61
C ILE A 16 -0.43 9.59 4.64
N ASN A 17 -0.10 9.48 3.37
CA ASN A 17 -1.05 9.02 2.33
C ASN A 17 -0.96 7.50 2.11
N ASP A 18 -1.83 6.96 1.27
CA ASP A 18 -1.91 5.52 0.99
C ASP A 18 -0.62 4.94 0.41
N LEU A 19 0.14 5.73 -0.38
CA LEU A 19 1.44 5.30 -0.90
C LEU A 19 2.47 5.17 0.23
N GLU A 20 2.57 6.18 1.10
CA GLU A 20 3.48 6.14 2.25
C GLU A 20 3.11 5.01 3.22
N PHE A 21 1.82 4.80 3.45
CA PHE A 21 1.30 3.69 4.26
C PHE A 21 1.66 2.31 3.65
N LEU A 22 1.47 2.14 2.34
CA LEU A 22 1.81 0.91 1.63
C LEU A 22 3.31 0.65 1.62
N LEU A 23 4.13 1.67 1.35
CA LEU A 23 5.59 1.54 1.28
C LEU A 23 6.24 1.31 2.65
N ALA A 24 5.59 1.68 3.75
CA ALA A 24 6.06 1.41 5.10
C ALA A 24 5.96 -0.09 5.49
N GLN A 25 5.23 -0.89 4.72
CA GLN A 25 5.01 -2.31 4.95
C GLN A 25 5.89 -3.13 3.99
N GLU A 26 7.04 -3.63 4.45
CA GLU A 26 8.08 -4.22 3.58
C GLU A 26 7.56 -5.29 2.59
N ASP A 27 6.72 -6.21 3.06
CA ASP A 27 6.18 -7.29 2.21
C ASP A 27 5.23 -6.76 1.12
N LEU A 28 4.31 -5.87 1.48
CA LEU A 28 3.37 -5.28 0.53
C LEU A 28 4.06 -4.30 -0.42
N ALA A 29 5.01 -3.52 0.08
CA ALA A 29 5.79 -2.57 -0.70
C ALA A 29 6.55 -3.29 -1.82
N ALA A 30 7.16 -4.44 -1.54
CA ALA A 30 7.87 -5.23 -2.54
C ALA A 30 6.93 -5.72 -3.66
N LEU A 31 5.74 -6.21 -3.30
CA LEU A 31 4.74 -6.67 -4.27
C LEU A 31 4.23 -5.53 -5.14
N TYR A 32 3.80 -4.44 -4.51
CA TYR A 32 3.28 -3.27 -5.21
C TYR A 32 4.31 -2.64 -6.16
N VAL A 33 5.55 -2.47 -5.72
CA VAL A 33 6.60 -1.90 -6.58
C VAL A 33 6.89 -2.80 -7.79
N ALA A 34 6.88 -4.12 -7.60
CA ALA A 34 7.06 -5.07 -8.70
C ALA A 34 5.91 -4.97 -9.72
N ASP A 35 4.66 -4.87 -9.26
CA ASP A 35 3.49 -4.72 -10.14
C ASP A 35 3.52 -3.39 -10.91
N MET A 36 3.81 -2.28 -10.23
CA MET A 36 3.93 -0.96 -10.89
C MET A 36 5.02 -0.97 -11.96
N GLN A 37 6.16 -1.61 -11.68
CA GLN A 37 7.24 -1.76 -12.64
C GLN A 37 6.83 -2.63 -13.84
N ALA A 38 6.08 -3.71 -13.61
CA ALA A 38 5.58 -4.58 -14.67
C ALA A 38 4.55 -3.88 -15.57
N GLU A 39 3.72 -3.01 -15.00
CA GLU A 39 2.73 -2.21 -15.73
C GLU A 39 3.33 -0.94 -16.38
N GLY A 40 4.57 -0.59 -16.04
CA GLY A 40 5.24 0.62 -16.53
C GLY A 40 4.64 1.91 -15.97
N VAL A 41 3.98 1.83 -14.81
CA VAL A 41 3.31 2.96 -14.14
C VAL A 41 4.17 3.45 -12.98
N SER A 42 4.20 4.76 -12.74
CA SER A 42 4.89 5.33 -11.59
C SER A 42 4.02 5.22 -10.32
N PRO A 43 4.56 4.73 -9.20
CA PRO A 43 3.86 4.69 -7.91
C PRO A 43 3.34 6.06 -7.49
N ASN A 44 2.09 6.12 -7.04
CA ASN A 44 1.44 7.32 -6.51
C ASN A 44 0.34 6.94 -5.50
N ALA A 45 -0.25 7.93 -4.83
CA ALA A 45 -1.27 7.66 -3.81
C ALA A 45 -2.55 7.02 -4.39
N GLU A 46 -2.98 7.42 -5.59
CA GLU A 46 -4.18 6.89 -6.23
C GLU A 46 -4.03 5.40 -6.56
N ASN A 47 -2.97 5.04 -7.29
CA ASN A 47 -2.76 3.65 -7.68
C ASN A 47 -2.34 2.75 -6.50
N ALA A 48 -1.72 3.29 -5.45
CA ALA A 48 -1.48 2.56 -4.21
C ALA A 48 -2.80 2.17 -3.51
N ALA A 49 -3.75 3.12 -3.42
CA ALA A 49 -5.06 2.85 -2.85
C ALA A 49 -5.86 1.82 -3.67
N GLU A 50 -5.86 1.95 -5.00
CA GLU A 50 -6.50 0.97 -5.89
C GLU A 50 -5.86 -0.42 -5.78
N TRP A 51 -4.54 -0.49 -5.69
CA TRP A 51 -3.81 -1.75 -5.57
C TRP A 51 -4.09 -2.42 -4.22
N LEU A 52 -4.06 -1.68 -3.11
CA LEU A 52 -4.43 -2.18 -1.78
C LEU A 52 -5.83 -2.79 -1.79
N LEU A 53 -6.81 -2.09 -2.37
CA LEU A 53 -8.19 -2.57 -2.44
C LEU A 53 -8.32 -3.86 -3.27
N LYS A 54 -7.57 -4.00 -4.36
CA LYS A 54 -7.53 -5.25 -5.14
C LYS A 54 -6.87 -6.37 -4.34
N TYR A 55 -5.70 -6.10 -3.77
CA TYR A 55 -4.93 -7.06 -2.98
C TYR A 55 -5.77 -7.62 -1.82
N GLU A 56 -6.44 -6.76 -1.06
CA GLU A 56 -7.35 -7.17 0.02
C GLU A 56 -8.49 -8.04 -0.50
N ASN A 57 -9.14 -7.68 -1.60
CA ASN A 57 -10.22 -8.48 -2.18
C ASN A 57 -9.75 -9.87 -2.65
N GLU A 58 -8.53 -9.98 -3.17
CA GLU A 58 -8.00 -11.26 -3.65
C GLU A 58 -7.57 -12.19 -2.49
N HIS A 59 -7.18 -11.62 -1.35
CA HIS A 59 -6.65 -12.38 -0.21
C HIS A 59 -7.67 -12.59 0.94
N LEU A 60 -8.78 -11.83 0.97
CA LEU A 60 -9.85 -11.98 1.98
C LEU A 60 -10.78 -13.19 1.76
N TYR A 61 -10.75 -13.82 0.57
CA TYR A 61 -11.62 -14.95 0.22
C TYR A 61 -10.87 -16.29 0.08
N GLN A 62 -9.64 -16.40 0.57
CA GLN A 62 -8.87 -17.65 0.57
C GLN A 62 -9.05 -18.48 1.85
#